data_AF-A0A348MM83-F1
#
_entry.id   AF-A0A348MM83-F1
#
_cell.length_a   1.000
_cell.length_b   1.000
_cell.length_c   1.000
_cell.angle_alpha   90.00
_cell.angle_beta   90.00
_cell.angle_gamma   90.00
#
_symmetry.space_group_name_H-M   'P 1'
#
loop_
_entity.id
_entity.type
_entity.pdbx_description
1 polymer ?
#
loop_
_entity_poly.entity_id
_entity_poly.type
_entity_poly.pdbx_seq_one_letter_code
_entity_poly.pdbx_strand_id
1 'polypeptide(L)'
;MEYKLFIKCISDRTNAVEKNFFMKVSQVTNIDIYTIKQKFVGKGWAILKRGEDENEIIKIKNGLDLLKIESVILSDADILSYKTFDVSSIRQIDDYNIKFISGNDEILISKNDTLLFVVGIDGKRIENINLKKLLLENKFMFYIFTNNNHLILRCDHEKLNYKGIKNFSKYSKSENFFKLYHILKEISQNFIEDLNYSENYIEGLFFDLKTYSVISSLLFEKGLYSFSYSENFVNRNKVKDKNDLVYEFKYNIYKPQDIILKRKRKVINRFNLLEIFFIPFGVIFFGLLIFIRIGKLNISSYLFLLGSLYYIFYFFKVLKLKVFLESIPFSKLESISVGLHEIKGFITDDYSIPSPISGTRCVYFQYKKYKRVKDSDGKTKWQLEHIGEYLPEKFLVQDEQGNRICVKTKNATFHLKNKTVYNNTFYKFFSLDDPKDVKYEEEILPVMSEVFVVGSVVSKDYYREKNDYIKNKKLDKDFMEDFDINKDSIIDQDEWEIAKVNIEKEFERKMNERKETENLEIVFSKDDKILFISDISEKTFLKYSNIFLISSLLMVVILIVLIFIFGGF
;
A
#
# COMPACT_ATOMS: atom_id res chain seq x y z
N MET A 1 -24.03 42.00 -4.36
CA MET A 1 -23.21 41.01 -5.11
C MET A 1 -21.81 41.16 -4.59
N GLU A 2 -21.23 40.14 -3.99
CA GLU A 2 -19.86 40.20 -3.49
C GLU A 2 -18.89 39.85 -4.63
N TYR A 3 -17.87 40.68 -4.81
CA TYR A 3 -16.76 40.42 -5.73
C TYR A 3 -15.53 39.97 -4.94
N LYS A 4 -14.84 38.96 -5.46
CA LYS A 4 -13.68 38.34 -4.84
C LYS A 4 -12.49 38.47 -5.79
N LEU A 5 -11.42 39.10 -5.31
CA LEU A 5 -10.15 39.18 -6.01
C LEU A 5 -9.28 37.98 -5.63
N PHE A 6 -9.12 37.05 -6.56
CA PHE A 6 -8.21 35.93 -6.47
C PHE A 6 -6.85 36.30 -7.01
N ILE A 7 -5.81 35.79 -6.37
CA ILE A 7 -4.41 35.98 -6.74
C ILE A 7 -3.72 34.63 -6.79
N LYS A 8 -2.74 34.50 -7.69
CA LYS A 8 -1.91 33.30 -7.75
C LYS A 8 -0.85 33.31 -6.65
N CYS A 9 -0.81 32.24 -5.86
CA CYS A 9 0.14 32.08 -4.77
C CYS A 9 1.56 31.86 -5.29
N ILE A 10 2.54 32.22 -4.46
CA ILE A 10 3.97 32.05 -4.67
C ILE A 10 4.44 30.95 -3.71
N SER A 11 5.32 30.08 -4.22
CA SER A 11 5.95 28.94 -3.56
C SER A 11 5.88 28.90 -2.02
N ASP A 12 5.65 27.70 -1.49
CA ASP A 12 5.59 27.33 -0.07
C ASP A 12 6.83 27.73 0.75
N ARG A 13 7.93 28.17 0.10
CA ARG A 13 9.16 28.59 0.74
C ARG A 13 9.26 30.12 0.72
N THR A 14 8.80 30.77 1.79
CA THR A 14 8.94 32.22 2.03
C THR A 14 10.37 32.75 1.78
N ASN A 15 11.37 31.93 2.11
CA ASN A 15 12.79 32.24 1.96
C ASN A 15 13.27 32.33 0.51
N ALA A 16 12.44 31.88 -0.45
CA ALA A 16 12.71 31.92 -1.89
C ALA A 16 12.15 33.17 -2.56
N VAL A 17 11.41 34.06 -1.89
CA VAL A 17 10.86 35.29 -2.50
C VAL A 17 11.83 36.47 -2.34
N GLU A 18 11.88 37.39 -3.32
CA GLU A 18 12.65 38.64 -3.20
C GLU A 18 12.26 39.45 -1.96
N LYS A 19 13.26 39.95 -1.20
CA LYS A 19 13.04 40.66 0.08
C LYS A 19 12.08 41.86 -0.02
N ASN A 20 12.05 42.56 -1.15
CA ASN A 20 11.25 43.78 -1.36
C ASN A 20 9.90 43.52 -2.03
N PHE A 21 9.57 42.28 -2.40
CA PHE A 21 8.34 41.94 -3.13
C PHE A 21 7.08 42.33 -2.34
N PHE A 22 6.98 41.89 -1.09
CA PHE A 22 5.80 42.14 -0.27
C PHE A 22 5.57 43.63 0.03
N MET A 23 6.62 44.45 0.05
CA MET A 23 6.49 45.90 0.19
C MET A 23 5.84 46.53 -1.04
N LYS A 24 6.25 46.12 -2.25
CA LYS A 24 5.66 46.61 -3.50
C LYS A 24 4.18 46.25 -3.61
N VAL A 25 3.82 45.01 -3.25
CA VAL A 25 2.42 44.57 -3.26
C VAL A 25 1.60 45.34 -2.22
N SER A 26 2.15 45.60 -1.02
CA SER A 26 1.48 46.37 0.03
C SER A 26 1.15 47.79 -0.40
N GLN A 27 2.11 48.48 -1.04
CA GLN A 27 1.91 49.85 -1.57
C GLN A 27 0.80 49.93 -2.62
N VAL A 28 0.66 48.91 -3.46
CA VAL A 28 -0.31 48.88 -4.55
C VAL A 28 -1.70 48.48 -4.07
N THR A 29 -1.77 47.53 -3.14
CA THR A 29 -3.03 46.92 -2.68
C THR A 29 -3.62 47.62 -1.45
N ASN A 30 -2.83 48.46 -0.76
CA ASN A 30 -3.15 49.03 0.55
C ASN A 30 -3.48 47.95 1.62
N ILE A 31 -2.93 46.74 1.45
CA ILE A 31 -3.04 45.63 2.40
C ILE A 31 -1.70 45.55 3.15
N ASP A 32 -1.74 45.27 4.44
CA ASP A 32 -0.53 45.19 5.25
C ASP A 32 0.36 44.00 4.81
N ILE A 33 1.67 44.16 4.99
CA ILE A 33 2.68 43.19 4.56
C ILE A 33 2.47 41.81 5.20
N TYR A 34 1.96 41.77 6.44
CA TYR A 34 1.75 40.52 7.17
C TYR A 34 0.61 39.72 6.54
N THR A 35 -0.54 40.36 6.29
CA THR A 35 -1.67 39.77 5.57
C THR A 35 -1.29 39.35 4.16
N ILE A 36 -0.49 40.14 3.43
CA ILE A 36 0.00 39.75 2.10
C ILE A 36 0.89 38.52 2.21
N LYS A 37 1.83 38.45 3.16
CA LYS A 37 2.67 37.26 3.36
C LYS A 37 1.85 36.02 3.68
N GLN A 38 0.83 36.15 4.52
CA GLN A 38 -0.08 35.03 4.80
C GLN A 38 -0.86 34.60 3.56
N LYS A 39 -1.32 35.56 2.75
CA LYS A 39 -2.17 35.28 1.57
C LYS A 39 -1.43 34.85 0.32
N PHE A 40 -0.19 35.29 0.13
CA PHE A 40 0.62 35.01 -1.06
C PHE A 40 1.47 33.76 -0.94
N VAL A 41 1.70 33.23 0.27
CA VAL A 41 2.58 32.07 0.48
C VAL A 41 1.74 30.80 0.45
N GLY A 42 2.03 29.92 -0.52
CA GLY A 42 1.32 28.65 -0.67
C GLY A 42 1.28 28.17 -2.11
N LYS A 43 0.34 27.28 -2.41
CA LYS A 43 0.09 26.74 -3.75
C LYS A 43 -1.31 27.11 -4.22
N GLY A 44 -1.48 27.23 -5.55
CA GLY A 44 -2.77 27.50 -6.17
C GLY A 44 -3.16 28.98 -6.13
N TRP A 45 -4.42 29.24 -5.81
CA TRP A 45 -5.03 30.57 -5.81
C TRP A 45 -5.59 30.93 -4.44
N ALA A 46 -5.40 32.18 -4.02
CA ALA A 46 -5.89 32.70 -2.74
C ALA A 46 -6.75 33.96 -2.94
N ILE A 47 -7.67 34.21 -2.01
CA ILE A 47 -8.47 35.44 -2.02
C ILE A 47 -7.66 36.56 -1.37
N LEU A 48 -7.30 37.57 -2.16
CA LEU A 48 -6.64 38.76 -1.67
C LEU A 48 -7.62 39.70 -0.97
N LYS A 49 -8.75 40.02 -1.62
CA LYS A 49 -9.75 40.97 -1.10
C LYS A 49 -11.17 40.57 -1.50
N ARG A 50 -12.15 40.93 -0.67
CA ARG A 50 -13.59 40.84 -0.93
C ARG A 50 -14.21 42.24 -0.81
N GLY A 51 -15.29 42.50 -1.53
CA GLY A 51 -15.99 43.78 -1.46
C GLY A 51 -17.23 43.81 -2.35
N GLU A 52 -18.14 44.72 -2.03
CA GLU A 52 -19.34 44.98 -2.84
C GLU A 52 -19.08 46.02 -3.94
N ASP A 53 -18.02 46.83 -3.81
CA ASP A 53 -17.60 47.81 -4.82
C ASP A 53 -16.63 47.18 -5.83
N GLU A 54 -17.15 46.89 -7.02
CA GLU A 54 -16.39 46.33 -8.14
C GLU A 54 -15.23 47.25 -8.58
N ASN A 55 -15.43 48.58 -8.53
CA ASN A 55 -14.42 49.55 -9.00
C ASN A 55 -13.18 49.55 -8.11
N GLU A 56 -13.38 49.41 -6.80
CA GLU A 56 -12.28 49.30 -5.84
C GLU A 56 -11.43 48.05 -6.10
N ILE A 57 -12.08 46.92 -6.40
CA ILE A 57 -11.41 45.65 -6.68
C ILE A 57 -10.68 45.69 -8.04
N ILE A 58 -11.28 46.30 -9.07
CA ILE A 58 -10.64 46.51 -10.37
C ILE A 58 -9.38 47.37 -10.23
N LYS A 59 -9.41 48.42 -9.41
CA LYS A 59 -8.24 49.27 -9.16
C LYS A 59 -7.07 48.47 -8.58
N ILE A 60 -7.36 47.57 -7.64
CA ILE A 60 -6.34 46.71 -7.03
C ILE A 60 -5.81 45.69 -8.04
N LYS A 61 -6.69 45.08 -8.85
CA LYS A 61 -6.29 44.17 -9.94
C LYS A 61 -5.34 44.83 -10.93
N ASN A 62 -5.67 46.04 -11.41
CA ASN A 62 -4.83 46.80 -12.33
C ASN A 62 -3.43 47.06 -11.74
N GLY A 63 -3.36 47.33 -10.43
CA GLY A 63 -2.11 47.45 -9.71
C GLY A 63 -1.28 46.15 -9.69
N LEU A 64 -1.93 45.00 -9.47
CA LEU A 64 -1.28 43.70 -9.51
C LEU A 64 -0.79 43.32 -10.92
N ASP A 65 -1.56 43.67 -11.95
CA ASP A 65 -1.19 43.45 -13.36
C ASP A 65 0.09 44.23 -13.72
N LEU A 66 0.26 45.47 -13.23
CA LEU A 66 1.49 46.25 -13.37
C LEU A 66 2.71 45.57 -12.73
N LEU A 67 2.48 44.85 -11.63
CA LEU A 67 3.49 44.05 -10.97
C LEU A 67 3.71 42.69 -11.65
N LYS A 68 2.99 42.35 -12.72
CA LYS A 68 3.00 41.02 -13.38
C LYS A 68 2.55 39.89 -12.44
N ILE A 69 1.61 40.17 -11.56
CA ILE A 69 0.98 39.20 -10.66
C ILE A 69 -0.36 38.78 -11.26
N GLU A 70 -0.50 37.49 -11.56
CA GLU A 70 -1.75 36.93 -12.09
C GLU A 70 -2.86 37.05 -11.04
N SER A 71 -3.95 37.72 -11.40
CA SER A 71 -5.09 37.98 -10.53
C SER A 71 -6.42 38.00 -11.31
N VAL A 72 -7.50 37.57 -10.66
CA VAL A 72 -8.82 37.36 -11.28
C VAL A 72 -9.93 37.85 -10.36
N ILE A 73 -10.94 38.48 -10.93
CA ILE A 73 -12.15 38.87 -10.20
C ILE A 73 -13.25 37.85 -10.53
N LEU A 74 -13.88 37.32 -9.49
CA LEU A 74 -15.05 36.44 -9.58
C LEU A 74 -16.18 37.00 -8.71
N SER A 75 -17.41 36.91 -9.21
CA SER A 75 -18.62 37.21 -8.45
C SER A 75 -19.22 35.95 -7.83
N ASP A 76 -20.09 36.10 -6.82
CA ASP A 76 -20.82 34.97 -6.25
C ASP A 76 -21.71 34.24 -7.27
N ALA A 77 -22.22 34.96 -8.29
CA ALA A 77 -23.01 34.36 -9.36
C ALA A 77 -22.14 33.44 -10.24
N ASP A 78 -20.89 33.81 -10.50
CA ASP A 78 -19.94 32.96 -11.22
C ASP A 78 -19.69 31.66 -10.43
N ILE A 79 -19.49 31.78 -9.12
CA ILE A 79 -19.23 30.64 -8.21
C ILE A 79 -20.44 29.69 -8.13
N LEU A 80 -21.66 30.21 -8.12
CA LEU A 80 -22.87 29.39 -7.99
C LEU A 80 -23.37 28.79 -9.32
N SER A 81 -22.74 29.10 -10.45
CA SER A 81 -23.18 28.63 -11.78
C SER A 81 -22.90 27.14 -12.05
N TYR A 82 -22.05 26.50 -11.26
CA TYR A 82 -21.58 25.13 -11.48
C TYR A 82 -22.45 24.09 -10.78
N LYS A 83 -22.93 23.09 -11.53
CA LYS A 83 -23.67 21.97 -10.96
C LYS A 83 -22.71 20.85 -10.54
N THR A 84 -22.80 20.44 -9.27
CA THR A 84 -21.97 19.36 -8.70
C THR A 84 -22.77 18.05 -8.62
N PHE A 85 -22.17 16.92 -9.01
CA PHE A 85 -22.75 15.57 -8.95
C PHE A 85 -21.90 14.67 -8.06
N ASP A 86 -22.52 13.97 -7.11
CA ASP A 86 -21.86 13.00 -6.26
C ASP A 86 -21.81 11.63 -6.95
N VAL A 87 -20.62 11.23 -7.41
CA VAL A 87 -20.43 10.00 -8.17
C VAL A 87 -20.39 8.79 -7.24
N SER A 88 -21.20 7.78 -7.56
CA SER A 88 -21.24 6.50 -6.83
C SER A 88 -20.44 5.39 -7.53
N SER A 89 -20.39 5.39 -8.86
CA SER A 89 -19.71 4.35 -9.62
C SER A 89 -19.19 4.81 -10.97
N ILE A 90 -18.22 4.08 -11.50
CA ILE A 90 -17.57 4.36 -12.77
C ILE A 90 -17.62 3.13 -13.67
N ARG A 91 -17.95 3.36 -14.94
CA ARG A 91 -17.96 2.33 -15.99
C ARG A 91 -17.15 2.81 -17.19
N GLN A 92 -16.12 2.03 -17.55
CA GLN A 92 -15.39 2.22 -18.78
C GLN A 92 -16.15 1.53 -19.91
N ILE A 93 -16.53 2.29 -20.94
CA ILE A 93 -17.29 1.78 -22.08
C ILE A 93 -16.31 1.19 -23.11
N ASP A 94 -15.25 1.93 -23.41
CA ASP A 94 -14.16 1.53 -24.29
C ASP A 94 -12.84 2.18 -23.83
N ASP A 95 -11.78 2.12 -24.66
CA ASP A 95 -10.48 2.69 -24.31
C ASP A 95 -10.47 4.23 -24.29
N TYR A 96 -11.53 4.91 -24.76
CA TYR A 96 -11.61 6.37 -24.92
C TYR A 96 -12.81 7.04 -24.25
N ASN A 97 -13.70 6.26 -23.62
CA ASN A 97 -14.93 6.76 -23.04
C ASN A 97 -15.15 6.20 -21.63
N ILE A 98 -15.25 7.10 -20.65
CA ILE A 98 -15.58 6.77 -19.26
C ILE A 98 -16.91 7.38 -18.88
N LYS A 99 -17.80 6.57 -18.32
CA LYS A 99 -19.08 7.00 -17.77
C LYS A 99 -19.03 7.05 -16.25
N PHE A 100 -19.37 8.20 -15.69
CA PHE A 100 -19.53 8.46 -14.27
C PHE A 100 -21.03 8.44 -13.94
N ILE A 101 -21.40 7.70 -12.90
CA ILE A 101 -22.80 7.47 -12.52
C ILE A 101 -23.05 8.18 -11.19
N SER A 102 -24.07 9.05 -11.17
CA SER A 102 -24.52 9.82 -10.00
C SER A 102 -26.03 9.67 -9.86
N GLY A 103 -26.49 8.71 -9.06
CA GLY A 103 -27.92 8.39 -8.97
C GLY A 103 -28.46 7.87 -10.30
N ASN A 104 -29.42 8.58 -10.89
CA ASN A 104 -29.98 8.27 -12.21
C ASN A 104 -29.25 8.98 -13.37
N ASP A 105 -28.34 9.91 -13.05
CA ASP A 105 -27.60 10.67 -14.05
C ASP A 105 -26.34 9.91 -14.48
N GLU A 106 -26.11 9.87 -15.79
CA GLU A 106 -24.93 9.27 -16.39
C GLU A 106 -24.15 10.33 -17.18
N ILE A 107 -22.92 10.61 -16.74
CA ILE A 107 -22.08 11.67 -17.29
C ILE A 107 -20.93 11.01 -18.05
N LEU A 108 -20.82 11.30 -19.34
CA LEU A 108 -19.79 10.75 -20.21
C LEU A 108 -18.61 11.71 -20.32
N ILE A 109 -17.39 11.19 -20.12
CA ILE A 109 -16.13 11.87 -20.43
C ILE A 109 -15.49 11.15 -21.63
N SER A 110 -15.14 11.94 -22.63
CA SER A 110 -14.67 11.52 -23.95
C SER A 110 -13.32 12.17 -24.31
N LYS A 111 -12.71 11.72 -25.42
CA LYS A 111 -11.36 12.10 -25.85
C LYS A 111 -11.12 13.60 -26.10
N ASN A 112 -12.17 14.38 -26.34
CA ASN A 112 -12.03 15.79 -26.66
C ASN A 112 -12.38 16.71 -25.48
N ASP A 113 -12.67 16.12 -24.31
CA ASP A 113 -12.96 16.92 -23.14
C ASP A 113 -11.66 17.51 -22.57
N THR A 114 -11.72 18.78 -22.19
CA THR A 114 -10.68 19.42 -21.38
C THR A 114 -11.06 19.26 -19.92
N LEU A 115 -10.13 18.70 -19.15
CA LEU A 115 -10.37 18.24 -17.79
C LEU A 115 -9.50 19.00 -16.81
N LEU A 116 -10.14 19.49 -15.75
CA LEU A 116 -9.45 19.88 -14.53
C LEU A 116 -9.74 18.82 -13.46
N PHE A 117 -8.67 18.28 -12.87
CA PHE A 117 -8.71 17.21 -11.88
C PHE A 117 -8.18 17.72 -10.54
N VAL A 118 -9.06 18.01 -9.58
CA VAL A 118 -8.70 18.58 -8.28
C VAL A 118 -8.78 17.51 -7.19
N VAL A 119 -7.77 17.37 -6.34
CA VAL A 119 -7.73 16.36 -5.27
C VAL A 119 -7.38 16.97 -3.92
N GLY A 120 -8.03 16.49 -2.85
CA GLY A 120 -7.71 16.90 -1.48
C GLY A 120 -8.12 15.88 -0.42
N ILE A 121 -7.55 16.03 0.78
CA ILE A 121 -7.92 15.27 1.98
C ILE A 121 -8.77 16.16 2.87
N ASP A 122 -9.91 15.63 3.30
CA ASP A 122 -10.83 16.30 4.21
C ASP A 122 -10.21 16.35 5.63
N GLY A 123 -10.12 17.54 6.23
CA GLY A 123 -9.80 17.71 7.66
C GLY A 123 -8.36 17.44 8.11
N LYS A 124 -7.35 17.43 7.24
CA LYS A 124 -5.93 17.32 7.65
C LYS A 124 -5.01 18.33 6.97
N ARG A 125 -4.19 19.03 7.77
CA ARG A 125 -3.04 19.82 7.31
C ARG A 125 -2.01 18.88 6.69
N ILE A 126 -1.88 18.92 5.37
CA ILE A 126 -0.83 18.19 4.68
C ILE A 126 -0.03 19.15 3.82
N GLU A 127 1.18 19.46 4.25
CA GLU A 127 2.16 20.16 3.43
C GLU A 127 2.65 19.21 2.32
N ASN A 128 2.78 19.74 1.10
CA ASN A 128 3.23 19.01 -0.08
C ASN A 128 2.43 17.73 -0.37
N ILE A 129 1.11 17.87 -0.54
CA ILE A 129 0.28 16.79 -1.06
C ILE A 129 0.77 16.42 -2.46
N ASN A 130 1.27 15.19 -2.58
CA ASN A 130 1.48 14.52 -3.84
C ASN A 130 0.45 13.38 -3.91
N LEU A 131 0.03 13.00 -5.11
CA LEU A 131 -0.83 11.85 -5.39
C LEU A 131 -0.40 10.60 -4.60
N LYS A 132 0.91 10.41 -4.40
CA LYS A 132 1.46 9.38 -3.50
C LYS A 132 0.89 9.41 -2.08
N LYS A 133 0.94 10.58 -1.43
CA LYS A 133 0.51 10.76 -0.04
C LYS A 133 -1.01 10.61 0.09
N LEU A 134 -1.74 11.05 -0.94
CA LEU A 134 -3.18 10.85 -1.06
C LEU A 134 -3.56 9.37 -1.12
N LEU A 135 -2.87 8.61 -1.98
CA LEU A 135 -3.13 7.18 -2.14
C LEU A 135 -2.77 6.37 -0.89
N LEU A 136 -1.77 6.81 -0.11
CA LEU A 136 -1.40 6.19 1.16
C LEU A 136 -2.47 6.37 2.24
N GLU A 137 -3.13 7.54 2.31
CA GLU A 137 -4.19 7.81 3.29
C GLU A 137 -5.48 7.05 2.95
N ASN A 138 -5.69 6.71 1.66
CA ASN A 138 -6.86 5.97 1.14
C ASN A 138 -8.24 6.61 1.49
N LYS A 139 -8.21 7.83 2.03
CA LYS A 139 -9.36 8.67 2.39
C LYS A 139 -9.12 10.05 1.83
N PHE A 140 -9.64 10.28 0.64
CA PHE A 140 -9.54 11.56 -0.04
C PHE A 140 -10.72 11.74 -0.99
N MET A 141 -11.01 12.99 -1.28
CA MET A 141 -12.02 13.39 -2.24
C MET A 141 -11.32 13.95 -3.46
N PHE A 142 -11.88 13.69 -4.64
CA PHE A 142 -11.42 14.30 -5.88
C PHE A 142 -12.59 14.80 -6.71
N TYR A 143 -12.33 15.86 -7.47
CA TYR A 143 -13.29 16.58 -8.27
C TYR A 143 -12.80 16.60 -9.71
N ILE A 144 -13.69 16.28 -10.65
CA ILE A 144 -13.40 16.36 -12.08
C ILE A 144 -14.30 17.41 -12.68
N PHE A 145 -13.70 18.43 -13.29
CA PHE A 145 -14.40 19.42 -14.08
C PHE A 145 -14.25 19.12 -15.56
N THR A 146 -15.34 19.32 -16.29
CA THR A 146 -15.39 19.22 -17.75
C THR A 146 -15.77 20.58 -18.32
N ASN A 147 -14.91 21.16 -19.15
CA ASN A 147 -15.14 22.51 -19.70
C ASN A 147 -16.42 22.61 -20.54
N ASN A 148 -16.79 21.52 -21.21
CA ASN A 148 -17.90 21.53 -22.18
C ASN A 148 -19.27 21.64 -21.51
N ASN A 149 -19.42 21.27 -20.23
CA ASN A 149 -20.73 21.11 -19.60
C ASN A 149 -20.96 21.93 -18.32
N HIS A 150 -19.96 22.69 -17.84
CA HIS A 150 -20.03 23.37 -16.52
C HIS A 150 -20.43 22.44 -15.36
N LEU A 151 -19.99 21.17 -15.42
CA LEU A 151 -20.31 20.15 -14.42
C LEU A 151 -19.05 19.80 -13.63
N ILE A 152 -19.25 19.57 -12.33
CA ILE A 152 -18.23 19.07 -11.41
C ILE A 152 -18.67 17.70 -10.89
N LEU A 153 -17.83 16.71 -11.10
CA LEU A 153 -18.00 15.36 -10.57
C LEU A 153 -17.27 15.25 -9.24
N ARG A 154 -18.00 15.16 -8.13
CA ARG A 154 -17.47 14.91 -6.79
C ARG A 154 -17.35 13.40 -6.57
N CYS A 155 -16.13 12.92 -6.37
CA CYS A 155 -15.83 11.51 -6.18
C CYS A 155 -15.18 11.28 -4.81
N ASP A 156 -15.83 10.47 -3.99
CA ASP A 156 -15.27 10.01 -2.71
C ASP A 156 -14.50 8.72 -2.95
N HIS A 157 -13.16 8.77 -2.87
CA HIS A 157 -12.31 7.61 -3.17
C HIS A 157 -12.68 6.37 -2.34
N GLU A 158 -13.08 6.56 -1.08
CA GLU A 158 -13.45 5.48 -0.17
C GLU A 158 -14.78 4.84 -0.59
N LYS A 159 -15.75 5.62 -1.07
CA LYS A 159 -17.08 5.12 -1.44
C LYS A 159 -17.22 4.69 -2.91
N LEU A 160 -16.32 5.16 -3.78
CA LEU A 160 -16.43 4.95 -5.22
C LEU A 160 -16.28 3.48 -5.63
N ASN A 161 -17.16 3.03 -6.52
CA ASN A 161 -17.10 1.70 -7.09
C ASN A 161 -16.40 1.69 -8.46
N TYR A 162 -15.19 1.10 -8.51
CA TYR A 162 -14.36 1.00 -9.72
C TYR A 162 -14.56 -0.30 -10.53
N LYS A 163 -15.48 -1.20 -10.14
CA LYS A 163 -15.64 -2.52 -10.79
C LYS A 163 -15.86 -2.45 -12.31
N GLY A 164 -16.36 -1.33 -12.82
CA GLY A 164 -16.60 -1.11 -14.25
C GLY A 164 -15.38 -0.69 -15.05
N ILE A 165 -14.18 -0.59 -14.47
CA ILE A 165 -12.94 -0.21 -15.17
C ILE A 165 -12.24 -1.45 -15.74
N LYS A 166 -11.69 -1.35 -16.95
CA LYS A 166 -10.93 -2.43 -17.60
C LYS A 166 -9.71 -2.80 -16.76
N ASN A 167 -9.42 -4.08 -16.62
CA ASN A 167 -8.35 -4.62 -15.74
C ASN A 167 -8.49 -4.22 -14.26
N PHE A 168 -9.73 -4.08 -13.76
CA PHE A 168 -10.01 -3.82 -12.34
C PHE A 168 -9.25 -4.78 -11.40
N SER A 169 -8.58 -4.20 -10.41
CA SER A 169 -7.95 -4.93 -9.31
C SER A 169 -8.97 -5.16 -8.21
N LYS A 170 -9.18 -6.43 -7.85
CA LYS A 170 -10.04 -6.79 -6.69
C LYS A 170 -9.41 -6.43 -5.35
N TYR A 171 -8.10 -6.12 -5.33
CA TYR A 171 -7.30 -6.07 -4.11
C TYR A 171 -6.91 -4.65 -3.70
N SER A 172 -6.85 -3.69 -4.63
CA SER A 172 -6.42 -2.32 -4.32
C SER A 172 -7.33 -1.26 -4.96
N LYS A 173 -8.06 -0.50 -4.13
CA LYS A 173 -8.83 0.68 -4.59
C LYS A 173 -7.92 1.78 -5.11
N SER A 174 -6.77 2.00 -4.48
CA SER A 174 -5.78 2.98 -4.90
C SER A 174 -5.23 2.66 -6.29
N GLU A 175 -5.02 1.37 -6.61
CA GLU A 175 -4.63 0.92 -7.96
C GLU A 175 -5.73 1.23 -9.00
N ASN A 176 -6.99 1.00 -8.64
CA ASN A 176 -8.11 1.27 -9.54
C ASN A 176 -8.32 2.76 -9.80
N PHE A 177 -8.20 3.60 -8.76
CA PHE A 177 -8.18 5.04 -8.93
C PHE A 177 -7.01 5.50 -9.79
N PHE A 178 -5.83 4.91 -9.62
CA PHE A 178 -4.67 5.27 -10.41
C PHE A 178 -4.86 4.92 -11.89
N LYS A 179 -5.46 3.76 -12.19
CA LYS A 179 -5.89 3.39 -13.55
C LYS A 179 -6.85 4.42 -14.12
N LEU A 180 -7.89 4.80 -13.36
CA LEU A 180 -8.83 5.85 -13.76
C LEU A 180 -8.11 7.15 -14.10
N TYR A 181 -7.25 7.63 -13.21
CA TYR A 181 -6.49 8.86 -13.37
C TYR A 181 -5.67 8.84 -14.67
N HIS A 182 -4.97 7.74 -14.95
CA HIS A 182 -4.21 7.60 -16.19
C HIS A 182 -5.09 7.59 -17.43
N ILE A 183 -6.19 6.85 -17.39
CA ILE A 183 -7.13 6.82 -18.50
C ILE A 183 -7.67 8.23 -18.76
N LEU A 184 -8.07 8.99 -17.73
CA LEU A 184 -8.50 10.39 -17.89
C LEU A 184 -7.41 11.28 -18.50
N LYS A 185 -6.16 11.09 -18.08
CA LYS A 185 -5.00 11.84 -18.59
C LYS A 185 -4.66 11.51 -20.05
N GLU A 186 -4.85 10.26 -20.46
CA GLU A 186 -4.64 9.83 -21.86
C GLU A 186 -5.80 10.22 -22.79
N ILE A 187 -7.02 10.19 -22.26
CA ILE A 187 -8.22 10.50 -23.03
C ILE A 187 -8.32 12.00 -23.28
N SER A 188 -8.15 12.85 -22.26
CA SER A 188 -8.42 14.28 -22.40
C SER A 188 -7.40 15.03 -23.26
N GLN A 189 -7.89 15.97 -24.06
CA GLN A 189 -7.05 16.81 -24.93
C GLN A 189 -6.14 17.73 -24.10
N ASN A 190 -6.69 18.32 -23.03
CA ASN A 190 -5.93 19.07 -22.03
C ASN A 190 -6.32 18.55 -20.65
N PHE A 191 -5.41 17.78 -20.03
CA PHE A 191 -5.52 17.33 -18.64
C PHE A 191 -4.72 18.26 -17.74
N ILE A 192 -5.39 18.97 -16.83
CA ILE A 192 -4.71 19.71 -15.77
C ILE A 192 -5.12 19.09 -14.44
N GLU A 193 -4.13 18.71 -13.64
CA GLU A 193 -4.38 18.26 -12.26
C GLU A 193 -4.21 19.42 -11.27
N ASP A 194 -4.70 19.29 -10.04
CA ASP A 194 -4.25 20.06 -8.89
C ASP A 194 -4.45 19.23 -7.65
N LEU A 195 -3.34 18.97 -6.98
CA LEU A 195 -3.28 18.11 -5.82
C LEU A 195 -3.17 18.94 -4.53
N ASN A 196 -3.17 20.27 -4.63
CA ASN A 196 -2.67 21.15 -3.59
C ASN A 196 -3.76 21.77 -2.71
N TYR A 197 -4.89 21.09 -2.51
CA TYR A 197 -5.82 21.54 -1.47
C TYR A 197 -5.19 21.38 -0.09
N SER A 198 -4.68 22.45 0.49
CA SER A 198 -4.33 22.53 1.90
C SER A 198 -5.28 23.49 2.61
N GLU A 199 -6.07 22.99 3.57
CA GLU A 199 -6.91 23.82 4.46
C GLU A 199 -6.13 24.91 5.20
N ASN A 200 -4.81 24.83 5.20
CA ASN A 200 -3.95 25.82 5.80
C ASN A 200 -3.51 26.77 4.70
N TYR A 201 -3.97 28.01 4.75
CA TYR A 201 -3.00 29.09 4.94
C TYR A 201 -3.54 30.44 5.39
N ILE A 202 -4.85 30.65 5.63
CA ILE A 202 -5.34 32.00 5.94
C ILE A 202 -6.56 31.93 6.87
N GLU A 203 -6.48 32.57 8.05
CA GLU A 203 -7.65 32.89 8.87
C GLU A 203 -8.68 33.63 7.99
N GLY A 204 -9.86 33.03 7.79
CA GLY A 204 -10.94 33.58 6.95
C GLY A 204 -11.13 32.90 5.57
N LEU A 205 -10.30 31.90 5.21
CA LEU A 205 -10.56 30.96 4.11
C LEU A 205 -10.93 29.56 4.65
N PHE A 206 -12.07 29.45 5.32
CA PHE A 206 -12.72 28.15 5.51
C PHE A 206 -13.58 27.85 4.28
N PHE A 207 -12.95 27.35 3.21
CA PHE A 207 -13.67 26.79 2.08
C PHE A 207 -13.47 25.29 2.09
N ASP A 208 -14.57 24.55 2.03
CA ASP A 208 -14.50 23.12 1.80
C ASP A 208 -13.86 22.84 0.43
N LEU A 209 -13.35 21.63 0.24
CA LEU A 209 -12.75 21.20 -1.01
C LEU A 209 -13.72 21.32 -2.21
N LYS A 210 -15.03 21.25 -1.95
CA LYS A 210 -16.08 21.50 -2.96
C LYS A 210 -16.01 22.93 -3.47
N THR A 211 -15.89 23.92 -2.58
CA THR A 211 -15.81 25.32 -2.98
C THR A 211 -14.47 25.62 -3.67
N TYR A 212 -13.38 25.02 -3.21
CA TYR A 212 -12.08 25.13 -3.88
C TYR A 212 -12.12 24.58 -5.31
N SER A 213 -12.76 23.42 -5.53
CA SER A 213 -12.87 22.84 -6.87
C SER A 213 -13.74 23.68 -7.79
N VAL A 214 -14.83 24.27 -7.29
CA VAL A 214 -15.65 25.25 -8.04
C VAL A 214 -14.81 26.44 -8.50
N ILE A 215 -14.09 27.07 -7.59
CA ILE A 215 -13.25 28.23 -7.88
C ILE A 215 -12.14 27.85 -8.88
N SER A 216 -11.47 26.73 -8.65
CA SER A 216 -10.41 26.23 -9.53
C SER A 216 -10.94 25.96 -10.95
N SER A 217 -12.15 25.43 -11.06
CA SER A 217 -12.81 25.17 -12.35
C SER A 217 -13.12 26.45 -13.12
N LEU A 218 -13.63 27.49 -12.43
CA LEU A 218 -13.82 28.81 -13.02
C LEU A 218 -12.53 29.42 -13.53
N LEU A 219 -11.45 29.29 -12.76
CA LEU A 219 -10.13 29.79 -13.16
C LEU A 219 -9.57 29.02 -14.35
N PHE A 220 -9.82 27.71 -14.43
CA PHE A 220 -9.48 26.89 -15.57
C PHE A 220 -10.28 27.27 -16.82
N GLU A 221 -11.59 27.48 -16.70
CA GLU A 221 -12.45 27.94 -17.79
C GLU A 221 -11.96 29.27 -18.37
N LYS A 222 -11.55 30.21 -17.51
CA LYS A 222 -10.95 31.50 -17.92
C LYS A 222 -9.53 31.37 -18.49
N GLY A 223 -8.96 30.16 -18.58
CA GLY A 223 -7.61 29.91 -19.09
C GLY A 223 -6.48 30.32 -18.14
N LEU A 224 -6.80 30.54 -16.87
CA LEU A 224 -5.87 31.10 -15.87
C LEU A 224 -5.25 30.02 -14.98
N TYR A 225 -5.69 28.78 -15.12
CA TYR A 225 -5.14 27.67 -14.36
C TYR A 225 -3.85 27.16 -14.99
N SER A 226 -2.72 27.45 -14.36
CA SER A 226 -1.40 26.97 -14.79
C SER A 226 -0.57 26.48 -13.61
N PHE A 227 0.15 25.39 -13.85
CA PHE A 227 1.03 24.74 -12.86
C PHE A 227 2.32 25.50 -12.54
N SER A 228 2.66 26.50 -13.34
CA SER A 228 3.86 27.29 -13.14
C SER A 228 3.61 28.33 -12.04
N TYR A 229 4.37 28.26 -10.94
CA TYR A 229 4.43 29.37 -9.99
C TYR A 229 4.83 30.65 -10.73
N SER A 230 4.46 31.82 -10.19
CA SER A 230 5.01 33.07 -10.72
C SER A 230 6.52 33.11 -10.46
N GLU A 231 7.29 32.59 -11.41
CA GLU A 231 8.76 32.50 -11.33
C GLU A 231 9.41 33.89 -11.29
N ASN A 232 8.66 34.92 -11.67
CA ASN A 232 9.07 36.31 -11.69
C ASN A 232 9.58 36.82 -10.32
N PHE A 233 9.23 36.15 -9.23
CA PHE A 233 9.56 36.58 -7.86
C PHE A 233 10.33 35.54 -7.04
N VAL A 234 10.68 34.40 -7.67
CA VAL A 234 11.39 33.30 -7.01
C VAL A 234 12.90 33.44 -7.23
N ASN A 235 13.65 33.54 -6.14
CA ASN A 235 15.10 33.51 -6.10
C ASN A 235 15.62 32.14 -6.56
N ARG A 236 16.03 32.07 -7.83
CA ARG A 236 16.49 30.86 -8.52
C ARG A 236 17.64 30.12 -7.81
N ASN A 237 18.43 30.81 -6.98
CA ASN A 237 19.57 30.21 -6.29
C ASN A 237 19.18 29.33 -5.08
N LYS A 238 17.93 29.38 -4.59
CA LYS A 238 17.49 28.70 -3.35
C LYS A 238 16.59 27.47 -3.56
N VAL A 239 16.30 27.07 -4.78
CA VAL A 239 15.26 26.05 -5.10
C VAL A 239 15.84 24.62 -5.26
N LYS A 240 17.01 24.31 -4.69
CA LYS A 240 17.74 23.07 -5.03
C LYS A 240 17.17 21.74 -4.52
N ASP A 241 16.19 21.69 -3.63
CA ASP A 241 15.69 20.41 -3.09
C ASP A 241 14.32 20.01 -3.66
N LYS A 242 14.34 19.32 -4.81
CA LYS A 242 13.19 18.59 -5.37
C LYS A 242 13.23 17.08 -5.07
N ASN A 243 14.29 16.57 -4.45
CA ASN A 243 14.54 15.12 -4.32
C ASN A 243 14.16 14.49 -2.97
N ASP A 244 13.67 15.24 -1.98
CA ASP A 244 13.49 14.75 -0.61
C ASP A 244 12.18 13.98 -0.35
N LEU A 245 11.45 13.54 -1.38
CA LEU A 245 10.16 12.84 -1.21
C LEU A 245 10.25 11.32 -1.48
N VAL A 246 11.35 10.70 -1.05
CA VAL A 246 11.45 9.23 -0.94
C VAL A 246 11.14 8.88 0.51
N TYR A 247 10.00 8.25 0.76
CA TYR A 247 9.77 7.58 2.05
C TYR A 247 10.84 6.49 2.19
N GLU A 248 11.88 6.74 2.98
CA GLU A 248 12.91 5.75 3.31
C GLU A 248 12.35 4.74 4.33
N PHE A 249 11.60 3.75 3.84
CA PHE A 249 11.33 2.57 4.65
C PHE A 249 12.60 1.69 4.67
N LYS A 250 13.13 1.40 5.88
CA LYS A 250 14.24 0.46 6.05
C LYS A 250 13.74 -0.97 5.80
N TYR A 251 14.08 -1.53 4.64
CA TYR A 251 13.88 -2.95 4.33
C TYR A 251 15.14 -3.54 3.71
N ASN A 252 15.27 -4.87 3.76
CA ASN A 252 16.49 -5.53 3.34
C ASN A 252 16.49 -5.73 1.82
N ILE A 253 17.61 -5.41 1.16
CA ILE A 253 17.83 -5.66 -0.26
C ILE A 253 18.94 -6.68 -0.40
N TYR A 254 18.68 -7.75 -1.14
CA TYR A 254 19.63 -8.84 -1.38
C TYR A 254 19.96 -8.93 -2.86
N LYS A 255 21.25 -9.12 -3.17
CA LYS A 255 21.67 -9.46 -4.54
C LYS A 255 21.51 -10.97 -4.76
N PRO A 256 21.37 -11.44 -6.01
CA PRO A 256 21.21 -12.85 -6.34
C PRO A 256 22.27 -13.78 -5.71
N GLN A 257 23.49 -13.26 -5.58
CA GLN A 257 24.66 -13.96 -5.02
C GLN A 257 24.48 -14.25 -3.53
N ASP A 258 23.87 -13.33 -2.79
CA ASP A 258 23.65 -13.40 -1.33
C ASP A 258 22.54 -14.40 -0.95
N ILE A 259 21.64 -14.69 -1.89
CA ILE A 259 20.48 -15.59 -1.68
C ILE A 259 20.91 -17.03 -1.44
N ILE A 260 22.04 -17.47 -2.04
CA ILE A 260 22.51 -18.86 -1.97
C ILE A 260 22.81 -19.26 -0.52
N LEU A 261 23.32 -18.33 0.29
CA LEU A 261 23.63 -18.56 1.70
C LEU A 261 22.37 -18.66 2.58
N LYS A 262 21.32 -17.88 2.29
CA LYS A 262 20.05 -17.91 3.04
C LYS A 262 19.19 -19.14 2.71
N ARG A 263 19.32 -19.67 1.49
CA ARG A 263 18.53 -20.82 0.99
C ARG A 263 18.72 -22.10 1.81
N LYS A 264 19.87 -22.30 2.46
CA LYS A 264 20.13 -23.47 3.33
C LYS A 264 19.20 -23.58 4.55
N ARG A 265 18.48 -22.52 4.95
CA ARG A 265 17.50 -22.55 6.07
C ARG A 265 16.02 -22.70 5.66
N LYS A 266 15.65 -22.49 4.38
CA LYS A 266 14.25 -22.49 3.88
C LYS A 266 13.90 -23.77 3.09
N VAL A 267 14.40 -24.95 3.49
CA VAL A 267 14.32 -26.19 2.68
C VAL A 267 12.91 -26.79 2.57
N ILE A 268 11.89 -26.25 3.24
CA ILE A 268 10.51 -26.78 3.14
C ILE A 268 9.68 -26.13 2.02
N ASN A 269 10.17 -25.08 1.34
CA ASN A 269 9.29 -24.12 0.63
C ASN A 269 9.12 -24.27 -0.90
N ARG A 270 9.06 -25.48 -1.45
CA ARG A 270 8.54 -25.67 -2.83
C ARG A 270 7.67 -26.91 -2.96
N PHE A 271 6.47 -26.86 -2.40
CA PHE A 271 5.38 -27.75 -2.77
C PHE A 271 4.56 -27.09 -3.89
N ASN A 272 5.05 -27.14 -5.13
CA ASN A 272 4.20 -26.92 -6.30
C ASN A 272 3.33 -28.17 -6.46
N LEU A 273 2.26 -28.24 -5.65
CA LEU A 273 1.31 -29.36 -5.61
C LEU A 273 0.67 -29.65 -6.97
N LEU A 274 0.62 -28.68 -7.89
CA LEU A 274 -0.01 -28.82 -9.21
C LEU A 274 0.92 -29.35 -10.32
N GLU A 275 2.24 -29.18 -10.23
CA GLU A 275 3.16 -29.54 -11.33
C GLU A 275 3.57 -31.02 -11.34
N ILE A 276 3.20 -31.79 -10.31
CA ILE A 276 3.65 -33.19 -10.14
C ILE A 276 2.57 -34.22 -10.55
N PHE A 277 1.35 -33.78 -10.85
CA PHE A 277 0.21 -34.69 -10.99
C PHE A 277 0.18 -35.58 -12.24
N PHE A 278 0.94 -35.32 -13.31
CA PHE A 278 0.68 -36.00 -14.59
C PHE A 278 1.87 -36.55 -15.38
N ILE A 279 3.10 -36.12 -15.13
CA ILE A 279 4.20 -36.38 -16.09
C ILE A 279 5.03 -37.64 -15.78
N PRO A 280 5.31 -38.03 -14.51
CA PRO A 280 6.13 -39.23 -14.29
C PRO A 280 5.36 -40.53 -14.52
N PHE A 281 4.07 -40.59 -14.19
CA PHE A 281 3.33 -41.86 -14.11
C PHE A 281 2.93 -42.44 -15.48
N GLY A 282 2.54 -41.59 -16.43
CA GLY A 282 2.25 -42.04 -17.80
C GLY A 282 3.49 -42.60 -18.49
N VAL A 283 4.67 -42.02 -18.21
CA VAL A 283 5.95 -42.44 -18.79
C VAL A 283 6.49 -43.69 -18.09
N ILE A 284 6.36 -43.80 -16.76
CA ILE A 284 6.69 -45.01 -15.98
C ILE A 284 5.82 -46.20 -16.42
N PHE A 285 4.52 -45.96 -16.61
CA PHE A 285 3.56 -46.98 -17.02
C PHE A 285 3.77 -47.47 -18.46
N PHE A 286 4.01 -46.56 -19.42
CA PHE A 286 4.37 -46.95 -20.79
C PHE A 286 5.70 -47.71 -20.86
N GLY A 287 6.68 -47.29 -20.04
CA GLY A 287 7.98 -47.97 -19.94
C GLY A 287 7.87 -49.40 -19.40
N LEU A 288 7.01 -49.64 -18.42
CA LEU A 288 6.76 -50.96 -17.83
C LEU A 288 5.99 -51.90 -18.77
N LEU A 289 5.01 -51.39 -19.52
CA LEU A 289 4.31 -52.17 -20.55
C LEU A 289 5.23 -52.59 -21.71
N ILE A 290 6.15 -51.71 -22.13
CA ILE A 290 7.19 -52.03 -23.12
C ILE A 290 8.18 -53.08 -22.57
N PHE A 291 8.51 -53.00 -21.27
CA PHE A 291 9.41 -53.93 -20.59
C PHE A 291 8.87 -55.37 -20.55
N ILE A 292 7.59 -55.54 -20.19
CA ILE A 292 6.91 -56.85 -20.15
C ILE A 292 6.91 -57.51 -21.55
N ARG A 293 6.89 -56.70 -22.62
CA ARG A 293 6.80 -57.20 -23.99
C ARG A 293 8.14 -57.61 -24.63
N ILE A 294 9.29 -57.13 -24.11
CA ILE A 294 10.59 -57.24 -24.80
C ILE A 294 11.64 -58.04 -24.02
N GLY A 295 11.47 -58.27 -22.72
CA GLY A 295 12.30 -59.23 -21.95
C GLY A 295 13.80 -58.89 -21.86
N LYS A 296 14.18 -57.61 -22.01
CA LYS A 296 15.57 -57.15 -21.82
C LYS A 296 15.67 -56.01 -20.79
N LEU A 297 16.61 -56.16 -19.85
CA LEU A 297 16.98 -55.14 -18.86
C LEU A 297 17.78 -54.02 -19.53
N ASN A 298 17.10 -52.91 -19.86
CA ASN A 298 17.72 -51.71 -20.43
C ASN A 298 17.93 -50.64 -19.34
N ILE A 299 18.83 -49.67 -19.55
CA ILE A 299 19.07 -48.53 -18.66
C ILE A 299 17.78 -47.78 -18.26
N SER A 300 16.75 -47.81 -19.12
CA SER A 300 15.43 -47.28 -18.82
C SER A 300 14.76 -47.93 -17.61
N SER A 301 14.90 -49.25 -17.38
CA SER A 301 14.29 -49.93 -16.24
C SER A 301 14.88 -49.46 -14.89
N TYR A 302 16.17 -49.15 -14.85
CA TYR A 302 16.82 -48.61 -13.65
C TYR A 302 16.36 -47.18 -13.34
N LEU A 303 16.22 -46.32 -14.36
CA LEU A 303 15.67 -44.97 -14.21
C LEU A 303 14.24 -44.99 -13.66
N PHE A 304 13.43 -45.96 -14.10
CA PHE A 304 12.07 -46.13 -13.60
C PHE A 304 12.03 -46.60 -12.14
N LEU A 305 12.89 -47.54 -11.75
CA LEU A 305 12.98 -48.03 -10.37
C LEU A 305 13.39 -46.90 -9.40
N LEU A 306 14.35 -46.08 -9.80
CA LEU A 306 14.74 -44.87 -9.06
C LEU A 306 13.58 -43.86 -8.96
N GLY A 307 12.86 -43.63 -10.06
CA GLY A 307 11.69 -42.76 -10.08
C GLY A 307 10.57 -43.24 -9.15
N SER A 308 10.28 -44.54 -9.14
CA SER A 308 9.27 -45.13 -8.24
C SER A 308 9.70 -45.05 -6.77
N LEU A 309 10.99 -45.28 -6.48
CA LEU A 309 11.51 -45.18 -5.12
C LEU A 309 11.36 -43.74 -4.60
N TYR A 310 11.74 -42.74 -5.41
CA TYR A 310 11.56 -41.33 -5.09
C TYR A 310 10.09 -40.97 -4.84
N TYR A 311 9.16 -41.49 -5.66
CA TYR A 311 7.74 -41.26 -5.48
C TYR A 311 7.20 -41.82 -4.17
N ILE A 312 7.60 -43.05 -3.79
CA ILE A 312 7.21 -43.66 -2.51
C ILE A 312 7.69 -42.78 -1.35
N PHE A 313 8.93 -42.31 -1.37
CA PHE A 313 9.44 -41.37 -0.37
C PHE A 313 8.63 -40.07 -0.33
N TYR A 314 8.25 -39.53 -1.50
CA TYR A 314 7.42 -38.33 -1.58
C TYR A 314 6.00 -38.57 -1.03
N PHE A 315 5.38 -39.72 -1.34
CA PHE A 315 4.07 -40.11 -0.82
C PHE A 315 4.07 -40.15 0.71
N PHE A 316 5.04 -40.84 1.32
CA PHE A 316 5.16 -40.89 2.77
C PHE A 316 5.45 -39.52 3.38
N LYS A 317 6.22 -38.67 2.68
CA LYS A 317 6.46 -37.29 3.11
C LYS A 317 5.16 -36.47 3.15
N VAL A 318 4.33 -36.56 2.10
CA VAL A 318 3.02 -35.87 2.03
C VAL A 318 2.08 -36.44 3.09
N LEU A 319 2.02 -37.76 3.25
CA LEU A 319 1.19 -38.41 4.27
C LEU A 319 1.59 -37.97 5.69
N LYS A 320 2.89 -37.99 6.01
CA LYS A 320 3.40 -37.55 7.31
C LYS A 320 3.07 -36.08 7.58
N LEU A 321 3.20 -35.23 6.55
CA LEU A 321 2.86 -33.82 6.65
C LEU A 321 1.35 -33.61 6.87
N LYS A 322 0.51 -34.37 6.16
CA LYS A 322 -0.95 -34.35 6.33
C LYS A 322 -1.33 -34.76 7.76
N VAL A 323 -0.87 -35.92 8.23
CA VAL A 323 -1.15 -36.40 9.60
C VAL A 323 -0.66 -35.40 10.63
N PHE A 324 0.52 -34.83 10.41
CA PHE A 324 1.07 -33.81 11.31
C PHE A 324 0.17 -32.58 11.37
N LEU A 325 -0.27 -32.01 10.24
CA LEU A 325 -1.17 -30.86 10.24
C LEU A 325 -2.53 -31.20 10.86
N GLU A 326 -3.12 -32.36 10.53
CA GLU A 326 -4.39 -32.82 11.12
C GLU A 326 -4.28 -33.09 12.63
N SER A 327 -3.07 -33.37 13.15
CA SER A 327 -2.84 -33.59 14.58
C SER A 327 -2.73 -32.30 15.39
N ILE A 328 -2.60 -31.14 14.73
CA ILE A 328 -2.50 -29.86 15.41
C ILE A 328 -3.91 -29.38 15.77
N PRO A 329 -4.18 -29.09 17.05
CA PRO A 329 -5.49 -28.61 17.46
C PRO A 329 -5.75 -27.21 16.89
N PHE A 330 -6.88 -27.06 16.20
CA PHE A 330 -7.42 -25.75 15.88
C PHE A 330 -8.01 -25.12 17.15
N SER A 331 -7.45 -23.98 17.57
CA SER A 331 -7.91 -23.25 18.74
C SER A 331 -8.43 -21.87 18.36
N LYS A 332 -9.62 -21.53 18.88
CA LYS A 332 -10.09 -20.14 18.89
C LYS A 332 -9.17 -19.32 19.78
N LEU A 333 -8.96 -18.04 19.45
CA LEU A 333 -8.09 -17.19 20.26
C LEU A 333 -8.60 -17.08 21.70
N GLU A 334 -9.91 -17.02 21.92
CA GLU A 334 -10.53 -16.94 23.25
C GLU A 334 -10.14 -18.10 24.19
N SER A 335 -9.94 -19.31 23.66
CA SER A 335 -9.69 -20.52 24.44
C SER A 335 -8.28 -21.08 24.21
N ILE A 336 -7.35 -20.26 23.73
CA ILE A 336 -6.01 -20.70 23.40
C ILE A 336 -5.18 -20.87 24.67
N SER A 337 -4.42 -21.98 24.74
CA SER A 337 -3.55 -22.28 25.88
C SER A 337 -2.09 -22.43 25.41
N VAL A 338 -1.16 -22.58 26.36
CA VAL A 338 0.26 -22.81 26.05
C VAL A 338 0.43 -24.14 25.35
N GLY A 339 1.17 -24.17 24.24
CA GLY A 339 1.39 -25.36 23.42
C GLY A 339 1.26 -25.11 21.92
N LEU A 340 1.44 -26.16 21.12
CA LEU A 340 1.34 -26.09 19.67
C LEU A 340 -0.11 -25.97 19.20
N HIS A 341 -0.42 -24.89 18.49
CA HIS A 341 -1.78 -24.60 18.04
C HIS A 341 -1.82 -24.11 16.60
N GLU A 342 -2.94 -24.39 15.94
CA GLU A 342 -3.37 -23.68 14.74
C GLU A 342 -4.38 -22.60 15.13
N ILE A 343 -4.15 -21.39 14.66
CA ILE A 343 -5.06 -20.26 14.81
C ILE A 343 -5.45 -19.67 13.46
N LYS A 344 -6.61 -19.03 13.46
CA LYS A 344 -7.14 -18.28 12.32
C LYS A 344 -7.60 -16.91 12.79
N GLY A 345 -7.27 -15.88 12.03
CA GLY A 345 -7.76 -14.52 12.28
C GLY A 345 -7.41 -13.55 11.16
N PHE A 346 -7.60 -12.27 11.42
CA PHE A 346 -7.35 -11.17 10.51
C PHE A 346 -6.17 -10.33 10.96
N ILE A 347 -5.41 -9.82 9.99
CA ILE A 347 -4.24 -8.99 10.27
C ILE A 347 -4.67 -7.57 10.63
N THR A 348 -4.12 -7.06 11.71
CA THR A 348 -4.35 -5.70 12.21
C THR A 348 -3.42 -4.68 11.56
N ASP A 349 -3.76 -3.39 11.65
CA ASP A 349 -2.99 -2.29 11.03
C ASP A 349 -1.79 -1.83 11.88
N ASP A 350 -1.62 -2.34 13.11
CA ASP A 350 -0.66 -1.81 14.11
C ASP A 350 0.81 -1.84 13.66
N TYR A 351 1.16 -2.78 12.78
CA TYR A 351 2.54 -2.96 12.26
C TYR A 351 2.58 -2.88 10.73
N SER A 352 1.59 -2.24 10.11
CA SER A 352 1.51 -2.19 8.66
C SER A 352 2.48 -1.19 8.07
N ILE A 353 2.99 -1.52 6.88
CA ILE A 353 3.72 -0.60 6.02
C ILE A 353 3.23 -0.74 4.58
N PRO A 354 3.32 0.33 3.77
CA PRO A 354 3.03 0.25 2.35
C PRO A 354 4.11 -0.54 1.60
N SER A 355 3.69 -1.54 0.84
CA SER A 355 4.60 -2.31 -0.01
C SER A 355 5.24 -1.42 -1.09
N PRO A 356 6.49 -1.71 -1.50
CA PRO A 356 7.19 -0.89 -2.47
C PRO A 356 6.77 -1.04 -3.92
N ILE A 357 6.08 -2.14 -4.25
CA ILE A 357 5.68 -2.44 -5.63
C ILE A 357 4.20 -2.17 -5.87
N SER A 358 3.31 -2.54 -4.94
CA SER A 358 1.87 -2.29 -5.09
C SER A 358 1.35 -1.11 -4.26
N GLY A 359 2.09 -0.67 -3.24
CA GLY A 359 1.61 0.36 -2.30
C GLY A 359 0.59 -0.17 -1.30
N THR A 360 0.30 -1.47 -1.35
CA THR A 360 -0.68 -2.11 -0.49
C THR A 360 -0.17 -2.08 0.95
N ARG A 361 -1.01 -1.64 1.90
CA ARG A 361 -0.69 -1.76 3.32
C ARG A 361 -0.59 -3.24 3.70
N CYS A 362 0.55 -3.64 4.21
CA CYS A 362 0.87 -5.02 4.50
C CYS A 362 1.80 -5.11 5.71
N VAL A 363 1.75 -6.23 6.43
CA VAL A 363 2.70 -6.48 7.52
C VAL A 363 3.96 -7.18 7.03
N TYR A 364 3.90 -7.85 5.88
CA TYR A 364 5.05 -8.49 5.24
C TYR A 364 4.99 -8.27 3.73
N PHE A 365 6.15 -8.02 3.13
CA PHE A 365 6.30 -8.11 1.68
C PHE A 365 7.65 -8.71 1.29
N GLN A 366 7.65 -9.37 0.14
CA GLN A 366 8.84 -9.74 -0.60
C GLN A 366 8.62 -9.44 -2.07
N TYR A 367 9.57 -8.75 -2.70
CA TYR A 367 9.55 -8.56 -4.15
C TYR A 367 10.84 -9.00 -4.80
N LYS A 368 10.74 -9.45 -6.05
CA LYS A 368 11.85 -9.85 -6.92
C LYS A 368 11.86 -8.93 -8.13
N LYS A 369 12.94 -8.18 -8.34
CA LYS A 369 13.14 -7.34 -9.53
C LYS A 369 13.90 -8.12 -10.59
N TYR A 370 13.37 -8.13 -11.81
CA TYR A 370 13.98 -8.72 -12.98
C TYR A 370 14.22 -7.62 -14.02
N LYS A 371 15.37 -7.66 -14.67
CA LYS A 371 15.72 -6.80 -15.80
C LYS A 371 15.79 -7.62 -17.08
N ARG A 372 15.33 -7.05 -18.19
CA ARG A 372 15.46 -7.65 -19.52
C ARG A 372 16.91 -7.51 -20.00
N VAL A 373 17.51 -8.62 -20.39
CA VAL A 373 18.88 -8.66 -20.94
C VAL A 373 18.85 -9.41 -22.27
N LYS A 374 19.59 -8.91 -23.26
CA LYS A 374 19.80 -9.61 -24.54
C LYS A 374 21.05 -10.46 -24.43
N ASP A 375 20.97 -11.72 -24.86
CA ASP A 375 22.15 -12.56 -25.02
C ASP A 375 22.95 -12.16 -26.27
N SER A 376 24.17 -12.70 -26.39
CA SER A 376 25.02 -12.58 -27.59
C SER A 376 24.31 -12.95 -28.89
N ASP A 377 23.33 -13.86 -28.81
CA ASP A 377 22.54 -14.35 -29.94
C ASP A 377 21.24 -13.56 -30.20
N GLY A 378 21.08 -12.39 -29.56
CA GLY A 378 19.91 -11.51 -29.72
C GLY A 378 18.63 -11.97 -29.00
N LYS A 379 18.64 -13.13 -28.34
CA LYS A 379 17.50 -13.63 -27.54
C LYS A 379 17.34 -12.84 -26.24
N THR A 380 16.10 -12.46 -25.91
CA THR A 380 15.77 -11.74 -24.67
C THR A 380 15.50 -12.70 -23.51
N LYS A 381 16.18 -12.50 -22.37
CA LYS A 381 15.94 -13.23 -21.12
C LYS A 381 15.67 -12.26 -19.96
N TRP A 382 14.87 -12.72 -19.00
CA TRP A 382 14.66 -12.00 -17.74
C TRP A 382 15.70 -12.45 -16.73
N GLN A 383 16.52 -11.53 -16.25
CA GLN A 383 17.55 -11.79 -15.25
C GLN A 383 17.16 -11.17 -13.91
N LEU A 384 17.19 -11.95 -12.83
CA LEU A 384 16.96 -11.46 -11.48
C LEU A 384 18.07 -10.48 -11.10
N GLU A 385 17.70 -9.26 -10.73
CA GLU A 385 18.61 -8.18 -10.35
C GLU A 385 18.78 -8.11 -8.84
N HIS A 386 17.68 -8.08 -8.08
CA HIS A 386 17.68 -8.09 -6.62
C HIS A 386 16.33 -8.53 -6.02
N ILE A 387 16.34 -8.78 -4.70
CA ILE A 387 15.15 -9.08 -3.90
C ILE A 387 15.04 -8.08 -2.77
N GLY A 388 13.88 -7.44 -2.61
CA GLY A 388 13.56 -6.68 -1.41
C GLY A 388 12.66 -7.49 -0.48
N GLU A 389 12.93 -7.47 0.82
CA GLU A 389 12.15 -8.17 1.84
C GLU A 389 11.98 -7.27 3.06
N TYR A 390 10.73 -7.11 3.50
CA TYR A 390 10.40 -6.56 4.80
C TYR A 390 9.78 -7.65 5.65
N LEU A 391 10.40 -7.91 6.81
CA LEU A 391 9.93 -8.85 7.80
C LEU A 391 9.89 -8.12 9.15
N PRO A 392 8.70 -7.81 9.69
CA PRO A 392 8.57 -7.14 10.98
C PRO A 392 8.99 -8.13 12.07
N GLU A 393 9.41 -7.66 13.24
CA GLU A 393 9.76 -8.57 14.35
C GLU A 393 8.53 -9.35 14.86
N LYS A 394 7.38 -8.70 14.85
CA LYS A 394 6.06 -9.22 15.26
C LYS A 394 4.94 -8.51 14.51
N PHE A 395 3.77 -9.15 14.47
CA PHE A 395 2.51 -8.52 14.07
C PHE A 395 1.37 -9.08 14.91
N LEU A 396 0.21 -8.43 14.88
CA LEU A 396 -0.97 -8.82 15.65
C LEU A 396 -2.04 -9.43 14.74
N VAL A 397 -2.63 -10.53 15.21
CA VAL A 397 -3.76 -11.21 14.58
C VAL A 397 -4.98 -11.07 15.48
N GLN A 398 -6.13 -10.71 14.90
CA GLN A 398 -7.38 -10.50 15.60
C GLN A 398 -8.46 -11.47 15.10
N ASP A 399 -9.22 -12.10 16.00
CA ASP A 399 -10.39 -12.90 15.61
C ASP A 399 -11.64 -12.04 15.33
N GLU A 400 -12.72 -12.68 14.90
CA GLU A 400 -14.01 -12.01 14.65
C GLU A 400 -14.62 -11.41 15.94
N GLN A 401 -14.26 -11.96 17.11
CA GLN A 401 -14.72 -11.54 18.43
C GLN A 401 -13.88 -10.38 19.01
N GLY A 402 -12.83 -9.96 18.32
CA GLY A 402 -11.95 -8.87 18.73
C GLY A 402 -10.86 -9.24 19.73
N ASN A 403 -10.61 -10.53 19.98
CA ASN A 403 -9.44 -10.98 20.73
C ASN A 403 -8.20 -10.92 19.83
N ARG A 404 -7.07 -10.51 20.41
CA ARG A 404 -5.82 -10.28 19.69
C ARG A 404 -4.72 -11.16 20.25
N ILE A 405 -3.86 -11.65 19.36
CA ILE A 405 -2.66 -12.39 19.74
C ILE A 405 -1.45 -11.88 18.95
N CYS A 406 -0.30 -11.86 19.62
CA CYS A 406 0.97 -11.45 19.03
C CYS A 406 1.65 -12.64 18.35
N VAL A 407 2.04 -12.48 17.09
CA VAL A 407 2.79 -13.48 16.32
C VAL A 407 4.20 -12.94 16.07
N LYS A 408 5.21 -13.62 16.63
CA LYS A 408 6.62 -13.33 16.32
C LYS A 408 6.95 -13.91 14.95
N THR A 409 7.82 -13.26 14.20
CA THR A 409 8.17 -13.72 12.84
C THR A 409 9.52 -14.42 12.75
N LYS A 410 10.28 -14.45 13.85
CA LYS A 410 11.61 -15.03 13.89
C LYS A 410 11.55 -16.52 13.55
N ASN A 411 12.29 -16.93 12.50
CA ASN A 411 12.27 -18.27 11.92
C ASN A 411 10.92 -18.71 11.33
N ALA A 412 9.99 -17.78 11.11
CA ALA A 412 8.72 -18.10 10.47
C ALA A 412 8.91 -18.49 9.00
N THR A 413 8.14 -19.48 8.57
CA THR A 413 7.97 -19.85 7.17
C THR A 413 6.67 -19.26 6.65
N PHE A 414 6.77 -18.37 5.66
CA PHE A 414 5.63 -17.78 4.97
C PHE A 414 5.27 -18.62 3.75
N HIS A 415 3.99 -18.89 3.56
CA HIS A 415 3.42 -19.49 2.37
C HIS A 415 2.26 -18.64 1.88
N LEU A 416 2.53 -17.77 0.92
CA LEU A 416 1.57 -16.81 0.40
C LEU A 416 1.19 -17.20 -1.03
N LYS A 417 -0.10 -17.30 -1.30
CA LYS A 417 -0.64 -17.60 -2.64
C LYS A 417 -0.53 -16.39 -3.56
N ASN A 418 -0.66 -15.19 -3.01
CA ASN A 418 -0.76 -13.94 -3.75
C ASN A 418 0.60 -13.50 -4.30
N LYS A 419 1.08 -14.21 -5.32
CA LYS A 419 2.19 -13.78 -6.16
C LYS A 419 1.64 -12.98 -7.33
N THR A 420 1.90 -11.68 -7.32
CA THR A 420 1.45 -10.76 -8.36
C THR A 420 2.65 -10.27 -9.16
N VAL A 421 2.49 -10.22 -10.48
CA VAL A 421 3.52 -9.74 -11.40
C VAL A 421 3.18 -8.32 -11.78
N TYR A 422 4.12 -7.42 -11.59
CA TYR A 422 4.00 -6.02 -11.99
C TYR A 422 5.11 -5.67 -12.96
N ASN A 423 4.83 -4.84 -13.96
CA ASN A 423 5.89 -4.28 -14.80
C ASN A 423 6.40 -2.94 -14.24
N ASN A 424 5.61 -2.31 -13.36
CA ASN A 424 5.94 -1.05 -12.67
C ASN A 424 5.84 -1.23 -11.14
N THR A 425 6.50 -0.35 -10.38
CA THR A 425 6.43 -0.36 -8.89
C THR A 425 5.80 0.91 -8.37
N PHE A 426 5.10 0.81 -7.24
CA PHE A 426 4.53 1.90 -6.46
C PHE A 426 5.53 3.04 -6.17
N TYR A 427 6.79 2.73 -5.84
CA TYR A 427 7.81 3.76 -5.59
C TYR A 427 8.55 4.28 -6.85
N LYS A 428 8.84 3.42 -7.85
CA LYS A 428 9.40 3.84 -9.18
C LYS A 428 8.40 4.51 -10.12
N PHE A 429 7.15 4.71 -9.71
CA PHE A 429 6.18 5.53 -10.44
C PHE A 429 6.62 7.00 -10.68
N PHE A 430 7.78 7.43 -10.15
CA PHE A 430 8.34 8.78 -10.27
C PHE A 430 9.77 8.79 -10.84
N SER A 431 10.29 7.65 -11.33
CA SER A 431 11.61 7.57 -11.97
C SER A 431 11.45 7.22 -13.45
N LEU A 432 12.14 7.98 -14.29
CA LEU A 432 12.16 8.03 -15.77
C LEU A 432 12.61 6.73 -16.49
N ASP A 433 12.46 5.54 -15.88
CA ASP A 433 12.83 4.29 -16.53
C ASP A 433 11.68 3.74 -17.37
N ASP A 434 11.96 3.40 -18.63
CA ASP A 434 11.00 2.87 -19.60
C ASP A 434 10.38 1.53 -19.09
N PRO A 435 9.04 1.43 -18.97
CA PRO A 435 8.33 0.26 -18.41
C PRO A 435 8.55 -1.06 -19.16
N LYS A 436 9.20 -1.03 -20.34
CA LYS A 436 9.38 -2.22 -21.18
C LYS A 436 10.50 -3.16 -20.71
N ASP A 437 11.44 -2.72 -19.87
CA ASP A 437 12.67 -3.48 -19.57
C ASP A 437 12.76 -4.03 -18.14
N VAL A 438 11.74 -3.82 -17.31
CA VAL A 438 11.75 -4.26 -15.91
C VAL A 438 10.47 -5.01 -15.57
N LYS A 439 10.60 -6.07 -14.76
CA LYS A 439 9.49 -6.88 -14.24
C LYS A 439 9.70 -7.10 -12.74
N TYR A 440 8.64 -6.99 -11.97
CA TYR A 440 8.60 -7.24 -10.54
C TYR A 440 7.66 -8.41 -10.26
N GLU A 441 8.04 -9.26 -9.32
CA GLU A 441 7.14 -10.26 -8.75
C GLU A 441 7.05 -9.98 -7.26
N GLU A 442 5.86 -9.72 -6.75
CA GLU A 442 5.62 -9.37 -5.35
C GLU A 442 4.72 -10.40 -4.67
N GLU A 443 5.08 -10.72 -3.44
CA GLU A 443 4.37 -11.56 -2.48
C GLU A 443 4.11 -10.68 -1.24
N ILE A 444 2.85 -10.45 -0.89
CA ILE A 444 2.47 -9.60 0.25
C ILE A 444 1.51 -10.31 1.20
N LEU A 445 1.53 -9.89 2.46
CA LEU A 445 0.57 -10.26 3.49
C LEU A 445 -0.22 -8.99 3.92
N PRO A 446 -1.38 -8.71 3.29
CA PRO A 446 -2.12 -7.46 3.45
C PRO A 446 -2.74 -7.28 4.85
N VAL A 447 -3.00 -6.03 5.24
CA VAL A 447 -3.85 -5.74 6.40
C VAL A 447 -5.29 -6.17 6.11
N MET A 448 -6.04 -6.58 7.13
CA MET A 448 -7.40 -7.13 7.04
C MET A 448 -7.51 -8.43 6.22
N SER A 449 -6.41 -9.02 5.75
CA SER A 449 -6.47 -10.36 5.16
C SER A 449 -6.57 -11.43 6.23
N GLU A 450 -7.31 -12.47 5.93
CA GLU A 450 -7.37 -13.69 6.74
C GLU A 450 -6.02 -14.41 6.69
N VAL A 451 -5.52 -14.81 7.86
CA VAL A 451 -4.24 -15.50 8.03
C VAL A 451 -4.40 -16.71 8.91
N PHE A 452 -3.67 -17.77 8.56
CA PHE A 452 -3.55 -19.02 9.30
C PHE A 452 -2.14 -19.08 9.87
N VAL A 453 -2.04 -19.29 11.19
CA VAL A 453 -0.76 -19.39 11.88
C VAL A 453 -0.70 -20.69 12.66
N VAL A 454 0.35 -21.46 12.42
CA VAL A 454 0.67 -22.67 13.18
C VAL A 454 1.97 -22.41 13.92
N GLY A 455 1.96 -22.51 15.24
CA GLY A 455 3.15 -22.30 16.05
C GLY A 455 2.92 -22.58 17.53
N SER A 456 3.99 -22.46 18.30
CA SER A 456 3.96 -22.72 19.74
C SER A 456 3.50 -21.46 20.45
N VAL A 457 2.38 -21.56 21.15
CA VAL A 457 1.85 -20.51 22.02
C VAL A 457 2.61 -20.57 23.33
N VAL A 458 3.19 -19.44 23.73
CA VAL A 458 3.92 -19.28 24.99
C VAL A 458 3.39 -18.07 25.74
N SER A 459 3.45 -18.11 27.07
CA SER A 459 3.22 -16.92 27.89
C SER A 459 4.35 -15.92 27.68
N LYS A 460 3.99 -14.65 27.53
CA LYS A 460 4.98 -13.59 27.46
C LYS A 460 5.74 -13.49 28.78
N ASP A 461 7.03 -13.23 28.67
CA ASP A 461 7.89 -13.06 29.84
C ASP A 461 7.59 -11.72 30.52
N TYR A 462 6.84 -11.78 31.62
CA TYR A 462 6.43 -10.62 32.42
C TYR A 462 7.62 -9.72 32.79
N TYR A 463 8.72 -10.32 33.24
CA TYR A 463 9.90 -9.57 33.69
C TYR A 463 10.61 -8.89 32.52
N ARG A 464 10.69 -9.57 31.37
CA ARG A 464 11.24 -8.95 30.16
C ARG A 464 10.38 -7.78 29.69
N GLU A 465 9.06 -7.93 29.63
CA GLU A 465 8.16 -6.82 29.24
C GLU A 465 8.25 -5.65 30.22
N LYS A 466 8.31 -5.92 31.53
CA LYS A 466 8.47 -4.89 32.57
C LYS A 466 9.76 -4.11 32.37
N ASN A 467 10.88 -4.80 32.16
CA ASN A 467 12.18 -4.18 31.95
C ASN A 467 12.23 -3.36 30.65
N ASP A 468 11.67 -3.88 29.55
CA ASP A 468 11.60 -3.15 28.28
C ASP A 468 10.71 -1.90 28.39
N TYR A 469 9.60 -1.98 29.13
CA TYR A 469 8.72 -0.83 29.40
C TYR A 469 9.43 0.25 30.20
N ILE A 470 10.11 -0.12 31.30
CA ILE A 470 10.91 0.80 32.12
C ILE A 470 12.01 1.46 31.28
N LYS A 471 12.70 0.67 30.45
CA LYS A 471 13.77 1.18 29.59
C LYS A 471 13.26 2.19 28.56
N ASN A 472 12.12 1.90 27.92
CA ASN A 472 11.54 2.80 26.91
C ASN A 472 11.01 4.09 27.55
N LYS A 473 10.36 3.99 28.73
CA LYS A 473 9.90 5.18 29.48
C LYS A 473 11.05 6.05 29.97
N LYS A 474 12.20 5.46 30.30
CA LYS A 474 13.42 6.22 30.62
C LYS A 474 13.94 7.07 29.45
N LEU A 475 13.61 6.72 28.20
CA LEU A 475 14.01 7.49 27.00
C LEU A 475 13.01 8.59 26.63
N ASP A 476 11.82 8.59 27.24
CA ASP A 476 10.73 9.53 27.00
C ASP A 476 10.96 10.81 27.81
N LYS A 477 11.49 11.86 27.17
CA LYS A 477 11.92 13.08 27.87
C LYS A 477 10.73 13.78 28.54
N ASP A 478 9.62 13.92 27.82
CA ASP A 478 8.43 14.62 28.30
C ASP A 478 7.87 13.97 29.58
N PHE A 479 7.91 12.63 29.65
CA PHE A 479 7.48 11.91 30.85
C PHE A 479 8.45 12.05 32.03
N MET A 480 9.75 12.16 31.75
CA MET A 480 10.77 12.24 32.79
C MET A 480 10.86 13.64 33.40
N GLU A 481 10.49 14.69 32.65
CA GLU A 481 10.40 16.07 33.17
C GLU A 481 9.45 16.22 34.36
N ASP A 482 8.38 15.41 34.44
CA ASP A 482 7.43 15.41 35.56
C ASP A 482 8.06 14.97 36.90
N PHE A 483 9.22 14.31 36.85
CA PHE A 483 9.94 13.78 38.02
C PHE A 483 11.22 14.56 38.34
N ASP A 484 11.54 15.59 37.55
CA ASP A 484 12.64 16.53 37.80
C ASP A 484 12.19 17.58 38.85
N ILE A 485 12.41 17.26 40.12
CA ILE A 485 11.96 18.07 41.26
C ILE A 485 12.81 19.34 41.37
N ASN A 486 14.12 19.21 41.08
CA ASN A 486 15.09 20.28 41.24
C ASN A 486 15.21 21.18 39.98
N LYS A 487 14.59 20.77 38.85
CA LYS A 487 14.55 21.46 37.55
C LYS A 487 15.92 21.65 36.89
N ASP A 488 16.88 20.79 37.19
CA ASP A 488 18.23 20.85 36.63
C ASP A 488 18.36 20.14 35.27
N SER A 489 17.26 19.57 34.76
CA SER A 489 17.18 18.80 33.51
C SER A 489 17.99 17.50 33.54
N ILE A 490 18.38 17.02 34.72
CA ILE A 490 19.16 15.80 34.94
C ILE A 490 18.49 14.97 36.05
N ILE A 491 17.84 13.87 35.65
CA ILE A 491 17.24 12.94 36.61
C ILE A 491 18.31 12.25 37.45
N ASP A 492 18.33 12.55 38.74
CA ASP A 492 19.22 11.93 39.71
C ASP A 492 18.72 10.53 40.14
N GLN A 493 19.44 9.89 41.07
CA GLN A 493 19.08 8.54 41.50
C GLN A 493 17.77 8.49 42.31
N ASP A 494 17.50 9.51 43.13
CA ASP A 494 16.34 9.54 44.01
C ASP A 494 15.07 9.86 43.20
N GLU A 495 15.17 10.80 42.26
CA GLU A 495 14.12 11.11 41.27
C GLU A 495 13.83 9.91 40.37
N TRP A 496 14.87 9.17 39.95
CA TRP A 496 14.70 7.94 39.18
C TRP A 496 13.98 6.84 39.96
N GLU A 497 14.24 6.69 41.26
CA GLU A 497 13.55 5.71 42.10
C GLU A 497 12.05 6.02 42.21
N ILE A 498 11.69 7.30 42.38
CA ILE A 498 10.30 7.76 42.40
C ILE A 498 9.62 7.53 41.04
N ALA A 499 10.27 7.92 39.95
CA ALA A 499 9.77 7.71 38.59
C ALA A 499 9.55 6.23 38.30
N LYS A 500 10.52 5.38 38.68
CA LYS A 500 10.47 3.93 38.49
C LYS A 500 9.25 3.32 39.20
N VAL A 501 8.97 3.69 40.45
CA VAL A 501 7.79 3.19 41.18
C VAL A 501 6.49 3.53 40.45
N ASN A 502 6.37 4.73 39.89
CA ASN A 502 5.19 5.14 39.13
C ASN A 502 5.07 4.42 37.78
N ILE A 503 6.20 4.24 37.06
CA ILE A 503 6.25 3.46 35.82
C ILE A 503 5.81 2.01 36.10
N GLU A 504 6.27 1.42 37.20
CA GLU A 504 5.89 0.05 37.58
C GLU A 504 4.40 -0.07 37.89
N LYS A 505 3.82 0.88 38.64
CA LYS A 505 2.37 0.93 38.90
C LYS A 505 1.55 1.10 37.62
N GLU A 506 2.00 1.96 36.70
CA GLU A 506 1.35 2.15 35.41
C GLU A 506 1.39 0.87 34.57
N PHE A 507 2.53 0.17 34.56
CA PHE A 507 2.70 -1.11 33.90
C PHE A 507 1.78 -2.19 34.49
N GLU A 508 1.69 -2.29 35.82
CA GLU A 508 0.79 -3.23 36.50
C GLU A 508 -0.67 -2.95 36.17
N ARG A 509 -1.10 -1.68 36.19
CA ARG A 509 -2.45 -1.29 35.77
C ARG A 509 -2.72 -1.75 34.33
N LYS A 510 -1.77 -1.51 33.42
CA LYS A 510 -1.87 -1.92 32.02
C LYS A 510 -1.93 -3.45 31.86
N MET A 511 -1.24 -4.22 32.69
CA MET A 511 -1.32 -5.69 32.67
C MET A 511 -2.67 -6.19 33.17
N ASN A 512 -3.23 -5.58 34.21
CA ASN A 512 -4.52 -5.95 34.76
C ASN A 512 -5.68 -5.65 33.80
N GLU A 513 -5.53 -4.65 32.93
CA GLU A 513 -6.52 -4.28 31.90
C GLU A 513 -6.44 -5.17 30.64
N ARG A 514 -5.39 -5.99 30.46
CA ARG A 514 -5.23 -6.85 29.28
C ARG A 514 -6.12 -8.08 29.36
N LYS A 515 -6.65 -8.49 28.21
CA LYS A 515 -7.25 -9.82 28.05
C LYS A 515 -6.16 -10.90 28.18
N GLU A 516 -6.52 -12.07 28.71
CA GLU A 516 -5.57 -13.20 28.88
C GLU A 516 -4.87 -13.58 27.57
N THR A 517 -5.57 -13.50 26.44
CA THR A 517 -5.04 -13.78 25.10
C THR A 517 -3.91 -12.84 24.68
N GLU A 518 -3.89 -11.62 25.21
CA GLU A 518 -2.82 -10.64 24.94
C GLU A 518 -1.55 -10.89 25.77
N ASN A 519 -1.62 -11.75 26.80
CA ASN A 519 -0.48 -12.22 27.57
C ASN A 519 0.20 -13.44 26.92
N LEU A 520 -0.35 -13.94 25.81
CA LEU A 520 0.21 -15.02 25.02
C LEU A 520 0.85 -14.48 23.75
N GLU A 521 1.86 -15.17 23.26
CA GLU A 521 2.45 -14.95 21.95
C GLU A 521 2.74 -16.26 21.23
N ILE A 522 2.66 -16.23 19.91
CA ILE A 522 3.01 -17.37 19.06
C ILE A 522 4.44 -17.20 18.58
N VAL A 523 5.25 -18.23 18.83
CA VAL A 523 6.68 -18.26 18.54
C VAL A 523 7.09 -19.56 17.86
N PHE A 524 8.27 -19.54 17.26
CA PHE A 524 8.96 -20.75 16.83
C PHE A 524 9.60 -21.40 18.07
N SER A 525 9.11 -22.57 18.48
CA SER A 525 9.78 -23.40 19.49
C SER A 525 10.84 -24.31 18.86
N LYS A 526 11.93 -24.55 19.58
CA LYS A 526 12.97 -25.52 19.17
C LYS A 526 12.47 -26.97 19.23
N ASP A 527 11.46 -27.24 20.04
CA ASP A 527 10.90 -28.58 20.24
C ASP A 527 9.97 -28.93 19.07
N ASP A 528 9.03 -28.03 18.75
CA ASP A 528 8.06 -28.22 17.68
C ASP A 528 8.65 -27.97 16.28
N LYS A 529 9.69 -27.13 16.21
CA LYS A 529 10.42 -26.75 14.97
C LYS A 529 9.52 -26.22 13.85
N ILE A 530 8.37 -25.65 14.20
CA ILE A 530 7.43 -25.08 13.24
C ILE A 530 6.96 -23.70 13.70
N LEU A 531 6.93 -22.79 12.73
CA LEU A 531 6.20 -21.53 12.79
C LEU A 531 5.79 -21.21 11.36
N PHE A 532 4.55 -21.49 11.03
CA PHE A 532 4.04 -21.41 9.67
C PHE A 532 2.95 -20.35 9.58
N ILE A 533 3.08 -19.45 8.60
CA ILE A 533 2.15 -18.34 8.37
C ILE A 533 1.68 -18.44 6.92
N SER A 534 0.36 -18.51 6.72
CA SER A 534 -0.24 -18.75 5.42
C SER A 534 -1.50 -17.89 5.19
N ASP A 535 -1.67 -17.40 3.97
CA ASP A 535 -2.93 -16.78 3.50
C ASP A 535 -3.92 -17.82 2.93
N ILE A 536 -3.50 -19.09 2.91
CA ILE A 536 -4.31 -20.24 2.50
C ILE A 536 -4.78 -21.00 3.73
N SER A 537 -6.07 -21.33 3.76
CA SER A 537 -6.67 -22.19 4.78
C SER A 537 -6.14 -23.62 4.73
N GLU A 538 -5.99 -24.23 5.90
CA GLU A 538 -5.66 -25.65 6.09
C GLU A 538 -6.55 -26.55 5.22
N LYS A 539 -7.86 -26.27 5.16
CA LYS A 539 -8.85 -26.99 4.33
C LYS A 539 -8.42 -27.11 2.87
N THR A 540 -7.80 -26.07 2.32
CA THR A 540 -7.33 -26.08 0.93
C THR A 540 -6.13 -27.01 0.78
N PHE A 541 -5.19 -26.97 1.72
CA PHE A 541 -4.03 -27.88 1.74
C PHE A 541 -4.48 -29.35 1.89
N LEU A 542 -5.35 -29.63 2.86
CA LEU A 542 -5.90 -30.97 3.09
C LEU A 542 -6.67 -31.49 1.88
N LYS A 543 -7.43 -30.63 1.19
CA LYS A 543 -8.13 -31.01 -0.05
C LYS A 543 -7.16 -31.50 -1.12
N TYR A 544 -6.08 -30.77 -1.40
CA TYR A 544 -5.09 -31.18 -2.40
C TYR A 544 -4.32 -32.42 -1.97
N SER A 545 -3.96 -32.53 -0.68
CA SER A 545 -3.32 -33.73 -0.15
C SER A 545 -4.25 -34.95 -0.26
N ASN A 546 -5.55 -34.81 0.02
CA ASN A 546 -6.52 -35.89 -0.11
C ASN A 546 -6.68 -36.33 -1.57
N ILE A 547 -6.79 -35.38 -2.50
CA ILE A 547 -6.85 -35.70 -3.94
C ILE A 547 -5.59 -36.46 -4.37
N PHE A 548 -4.40 -36.03 -3.92
CA PHE A 548 -3.14 -36.72 -4.21
C PHE A 548 -3.11 -38.15 -3.65
N LEU A 549 -3.51 -38.34 -2.39
CA LEU A 549 -3.51 -39.65 -1.74
C LEU A 549 -4.54 -40.60 -2.39
N ILE A 550 -5.76 -40.12 -2.66
CA ILE A 550 -6.81 -40.90 -3.32
C ILE A 550 -6.39 -41.27 -4.74
N SER A 551 -5.85 -40.32 -5.51
CA SER A 551 -5.35 -40.57 -6.87
C SER A 551 -4.22 -41.60 -6.86
N SER A 552 -3.30 -41.52 -5.90
CA SER A 552 -2.23 -42.51 -5.74
C SER A 552 -2.76 -43.90 -5.44
N LEU A 553 -3.78 -44.01 -4.57
CA LEU A 553 -4.37 -45.30 -4.19
C LEU A 553 -5.19 -45.92 -5.33
N LEU A 554 -5.99 -45.12 -6.03
CA LEU A 554 -6.72 -45.55 -7.22
C LEU A 554 -5.76 -46.06 -8.31
N MET A 555 -4.61 -45.42 -8.48
CA MET A 555 -3.59 -45.87 -9.42
C MET A 555 -2.98 -47.21 -9.04
N VAL A 556 -2.71 -47.47 -7.75
CA VAL A 556 -2.23 -48.79 -7.30
C VAL A 556 -3.26 -49.87 -7.62
N VAL A 557 -4.55 -49.59 -7.42
CA VAL A 557 -5.63 -50.53 -7.77
C VAL A 557 -5.68 -50.80 -9.27
N ILE A 558 -5.62 -49.75 -10.11
CA ILE A 558 -5.57 -49.89 -11.57
C ILE A 558 -4.36 -50.74 -12.00
N LEU A 559 -3.19 -50.51 -11.38
CA LEU A 559 -1.98 -51.27 -11.66
C LEU A 559 -2.14 -52.76 -11.32
N ILE A 560 -2.72 -53.08 -10.16
CA ILE A 560 -3.01 -54.46 -9.76
C ILE A 560 -3.95 -55.12 -10.76
N VAL A 561 -5.06 -54.45 -11.13
CA VAL A 561 -6.03 -54.97 -12.12
C VAL A 561 -5.36 -55.23 -13.47
N LEU A 562 -4.52 -54.32 -13.94
CA LEU A 562 -3.80 -54.49 -15.20
C LEU A 562 -2.76 -55.61 -15.15
N ILE A 563 -2.07 -55.80 -14.03
CA ILE A 563 -1.17 -56.94 -13.82
C ILE A 563 -1.98 -58.25 -13.91
N PHE A 564 -3.19 -58.30 -13.33
CA PHE A 564 -4.06 -59.47 -13.46
C PHE A 564 -4.57 -59.71 -14.89
N ILE A 565 -4.87 -58.64 -15.65
CA ILE A 565 -5.38 -58.76 -17.03
C ILE A 565 -4.28 -59.14 -18.03
N PHE A 566 -3.11 -58.52 -17.93
CA PHE A 566 -2.02 -58.65 -18.92
C PHE A 566 -0.88 -59.57 -18.48
N GLY A 567 -0.67 -59.73 -17.17
CA GLY A 567 0.36 -60.59 -16.61
C GLY A 567 -0.10 -62.03 -16.43
N GLY A 568 -0.82 -62.56 -17.43
CA GLY A 568 -1.47 -63.87 -17.40
C GLY A 568 -0.71 -64.92 -16.58
N PHE A 569 -1.44 -65.57 -15.67
CA PHE A 569 -1.02 -66.84 -15.08
C PHE A 569 -0.77 -67.89 -16.15
#